data_AF-A0A531KN53-F1
#
_entry.id   AF-A0A531KN53-F1
#
_cell.length_a   1.000
_cell.length_b   1.000
_cell.length_c   1.000
_cell.angle_alpha   90.00
_cell.angle_beta   90.00
_cell.angle_gamma   90.00
#
_symmetry.space_group_name_H-M   'P 1'
#
loop_
_entity.id
_entity.type
_entity.pdbx_description
1 polymer ?
#
loop_
_entity_poly.entity_id
_entity_poly.type
_entity_poly.pdbx_seq_one_letter_code
_entity_poly.pdbx_strand_id
1 'polypeptide(L)'
;IGPVIEALLNTLDVPFTIACPSFPANGRSLYKGHLFVGDTLLSESPMKDHPLTPMTDANIVRVLQRQTDLKVGLIGHEIVSRGATAVEAGFAGATRNGVRIAVVDAIDDTDLRTIGRAARSLQLITGGSGIALGLPENFGFQPKSPMQGRYAAPNGRTVVIAGSCSAATRRQIAVAKEAGIPLKKLDVRAMAQGKLDANQIASWACDQHPDATPLIYSSA
;
A
#
# COMPACT_ATOMS: atom_id res chain seq x y z
N ILE A 1 4.97 7.43 9.56
CA ILE A 1 4.21 6.27 10.08
C ILE A 1 4.30 6.25 11.59
N GLY A 2 5.52 6.20 12.16
CA GLY A 2 5.75 6.21 13.61
C GLY A 2 4.92 7.21 14.43
N PRO A 3 4.93 8.52 14.11
CA PRO A 3 4.25 9.53 14.94
C PRO A 3 2.73 9.34 15.02
N VAL A 4 2.12 8.84 13.93
CA VAL A 4 0.68 8.57 13.90
C VAL A 4 0.35 7.31 14.71
N ILE A 5 1.18 6.27 14.63
CA ILE A 5 1.01 5.07 15.46
C ILE A 5 1.09 5.44 16.94
N GLU A 6 2.08 6.25 17.31
CA GLU A 6 2.26 6.73 18.68
C GLU A 6 1.05 7.53 19.18
N ALA A 7 0.57 8.49 18.38
CA ALA A 7 -0.62 9.27 18.71
C ALA A 7 -1.86 8.37 18.90
N LEU A 8 -2.05 7.36 18.04
CA LEU A 8 -3.19 6.43 18.14
C LEU A 8 -3.08 5.52 19.35
N LEU A 9 -1.89 4.97 19.64
CA LEU A 9 -1.66 4.17 20.85
C LEU A 9 -1.96 4.96 22.12
N ASN A 10 -1.51 6.22 22.19
CA ASN A 10 -1.77 7.10 23.32
C ASN A 10 -3.25 7.49 23.42
N THR A 11 -3.90 7.79 22.30
CA THR A 11 -5.32 8.18 22.27
C THR A 11 -6.24 7.03 22.68
N LEU A 12 -5.91 5.81 22.28
CA LEU A 12 -6.66 4.60 22.63
C LEU A 12 -6.28 4.03 23.99
N ASP A 13 -5.25 4.59 24.65
CA ASP A 13 -4.64 4.08 25.88
C ASP A 13 -4.29 2.59 25.82
N VAL A 14 -3.65 2.17 24.72
CA VAL A 14 -3.22 0.78 24.52
C VAL A 14 -1.70 0.63 24.49
N PRO A 15 -1.17 -0.46 25.07
CA PRO A 15 0.27 -0.62 25.21
C PRO A 15 0.94 -1.15 23.93
N PHE A 16 0.19 -1.72 22.98
CA PHE A 16 0.79 -2.51 21.90
C PHE A 16 -0.02 -2.46 20.61
N THR A 17 0.68 -2.45 19.48
CA THR A 17 0.11 -2.72 18.15
C THR A 17 1.13 -3.45 17.26
N ILE A 18 0.68 -3.87 16.08
CA ILE A 18 1.52 -4.47 15.05
C ILE A 18 1.67 -3.55 13.84
N ALA A 19 2.74 -3.73 13.08
CA ALA A 19 2.99 -3.14 11.78
C ALA A 19 3.23 -4.25 10.74
N CYS A 20 2.27 -4.49 9.85
CA CYS A 20 2.37 -5.52 8.80
C CYS A 20 2.20 -4.90 7.40
N PRO A 21 3.29 -4.46 6.73
CA PRO A 21 3.23 -3.86 5.39
C PRO A 21 3.11 -4.90 4.26
N SER A 22 3.09 -6.20 4.56
CA SER A 22 3.00 -7.27 3.58
C SER A 22 1.69 -7.25 2.80
N PHE A 23 1.78 -7.57 1.51
CA PHE A 23 0.66 -7.86 0.64
C PHE A 23 1.13 -8.82 -0.48
N PRO A 24 1.23 -10.13 -0.18
CA PRO A 24 1.84 -11.12 -1.08
C PRO A 24 1.18 -11.23 -2.44
N ALA A 25 -0.16 -11.09 -2.52
CA ALA A 25 -0.88 -11.02 -3.80
C ALA A 25 -0.42 -9.88 -4.73
N ASN A 26 0.17 -8.82 -4.16
CA ASN A 26 0.81 -7.73 -4.89
C ASN A 26 2.34 -7.82 -4.86
N GLY A 27 2.94 -8.97 -4.53
CA GLY A 27 4.39 -9.16 -4.49
C GLY A 27 5.09 -8.39 -3.37
N ARG A 28 4.43 -8.17 -2.23
CA ARG A 28 5.05 -7.58 -1.03
C ARG A 28 5.09 -8.63 0.07
N SER A 29 6.28 -9.11 0.39
CA SER A 29 6.50 -10.10 1.46
C SER A 29 7.52 -9.56 2.46
N LEU A 30 7.44 -10.02 3.70
CA LEU A 30 8.31 -9.57 4.77
C LEU A 30 8.87 -10.78 5.51
N TYR A 31 10.20 -10.88 5.56
CA TYR A 31 10.92 -11.99 6.17
C TYR A 31 12.10 -11.48 6.98
N LYS A 32 12.22 -11.93 8.22
CA LYS A 32 13.22 -11.45 9.19
C LYS A 32 13.21 -9.92 9.32
N GLY A 33 12.03 -9.31 9.29
CA GLY A 33 11.87 -7.85 9.34
C GLY A 33 12.22 -7.11 8.05
N HIS A 34 12.66 -7.81 6.98
CA HIS A 34 13.06 -7.20 5.72
C HIS A 34 11.92 -7.28 4.70
N LEU A 35 11.52 -6.12 4.15
CA LEU A 35 10.49 -6.04 3.12
C LEU A 35 11.08 -6.30 1.74
N PHE A 36 10.41 -7.17 1.00
CA PHE A 36 10.67 -7.49 -0.39
C PHE A 36 9.60 -6.87 -1.29
N VAL A 37 10.02 -6.47 -2.48
CA VAL A 37 9.16 -6.01 -3.58
C VAL A 37 9.47 -6.89 -4.79
N GLY A 38 8.55 -7.83 -5.07
CA GLY A 38 8.83 -8.97 -5.94
C GLY A 38 9.99 -9.80 -5.38
N ASP A 39 10.97 -10.08 -6.23
CA ASP A 39 12.14 -10.89 -5.89
C ASP A 39 13.32 -10.09 -5.30
N THR A 40 13.13 -8.79 -5.06
CA THR A 40 14.20 -7.87 -4.61
C THR A 40 13.90 -7.24 -3.27
N LEU A 41 14.93 -6.85 -2.52
CA LEU A 41 14.76 -6.05 -1.31
C LEU A 41 14.13 -4.69 -1.64
N LEU A 42 13.37 -4.12 -0.70
CA LEU A 42 12.80 -2.77 -0.83
C LEU A 42 13.86 -1.73 -1.26
N SER A 43 15.05 -1.80 -0.65
CA SER A 43 16.20 -0.92 -0.90
C SER A 43 16.84 -1.09 -2.28
N GLU A 44 16.53 -2.17 -2.99
CA GLU A 44 17.02 -2.47 -4.33
C GLU A 44 15.93 -2.27 -5.40
N SER A 45 14.68 -2.17 -4.97
CA SER A 45 13.53 -1.90 -5.83
C SER A 45 13.50 -0.43 -6.31
N PRO A 46 12.64 -0.09 -7.29
CA PRO A 46 12.42 1.30 -7.68
C PRO A 46 11.99 2.25 -6.55
N MET A 47 11.55 1.73 -5.39
CA MET A 47 11.22 2.55 -4.23
C MET A 47 12.43 3.25 -3.61
N LYS A 48 13.66 2.77 -3.87
CA LYS A 48 14.88 3.45 -3.40
C LYS A 48 15.03 4.86 -3.99
N ASP A 49 14.52 5.06 -5.20
CA ASP A 49 14.55 6.33 -5.95
C ASP A 49 13.18 7.04 -5.93
N HIS A 50 12.29 6.68 -4.99
CA HIS A 50 10.96 7.28 -4.93
C HIS A 50 11.06 8.80 -4.68
N PRO A 51 10.36 9.64 -5.47
CA PRO A 51 10.61 11.09 -5.51
C PRO A 51 10.31 11.83 -4.20
N LEU A 52 9.45 11.27 -3.34
CA LEU A 52 9.05 11.89 -2.08
C LEU A 52 9.58 11.15 -0.84
N THR A 53 9.77 9.85 -0.96
CA THR A 53 10.02 8.96 0.19
C THR A 53 10.96 7.83 -0.23
N PRO A 54 12.22 8.14 -0.58
CA PRO A 54 13.18 7.14 -1.02
C PRO A 54 13.39 6.09 0.08
N MET A 55 13.24 4.81 -0.27
CA MET A 55 13.33 3.70 0.66
C MET A 55 14.66 2.96 0.46
N THR A 56 15.72 3.43 1.12
CA THR A 56 17.09 2.88 0.98
C THR A 56 17.44 1.80 2.01
N ASP A 57 16.50 1.47 2.89
CA ASP A 57 16.64 0.49 3.97
C ASP A 57 15.47 -0.49 3.92
N ALA A 58 15.74 -1.78 3.72
CA ALA A 58 14.71 -2.81 3.66
C ALA A 58 14.26 -3.32 5.04
N ASN A 59 15.02 -3.04 6.11
CA ASN A 59 14.69 -3.51 7.46
C ASN A 59 13.62 -2.61 8.08
N ILE A 60 12.38 -3.09 8.11
CA ILE A 60 11.22 -2.31 8.54
C ILE A 60 11.26 -1.99 10.03
N VAL A 61 11.89 -2.82 10.86
CA VAL A 61 12.12 -2.52 12.28
C VAL A 61 12.95 -1.24 12.40
N ARG A 62 14.08 -1.14 11.68
CA ARG A 62 14.92 0.07 11.69
C ARG A 62 14.21 1.28 11.08
N VAL A 63 13.55 1.09 9.93
CA VAL A 63 12.81 2.17 9.25
C VAL A 63 11.78 2.77 10.18
N LEU A 64 11.02 1.94 10.89
CA LEU A 64 9.99 2.42 11.81
C LEU A 64 10.58 2.99 13.10
N GLN A 65 11.62 2.36 13.66
CA GLN A 65 12.28 2.83 14.88
C GLN A 65 12.86 4.25 14.74
N ARG A 66 13.28 4.67 13.53
CA ARG A 66 13.74 6.03 13.27
C ARG A 66 12.64 7.10 13.32
N GLN A 67 11.37 6.70 13.36
CA GLN A 67 10.22 7.61 13.27
C GLN A 67 9.48 7.77 14.61
N THR A 68 9.90 7.09 15.67
CA THR A 68 9.23 7.11 16.98
C THR A 68 10.19 6.67 18.08
N ASP A 69 9.99 7.20 19.29
CA ASP A 69 10.73 6.77 20.48
C ASP A 69 10.17 5.49 21.10
N LEU A 70 9.02 5.03 20.62
CA LEU A 70 8.45 3.74 21.00
C LEU A 70 9.37 2.59 20.56
N LYS A 71 9.59 1.62 21.44
CA LYS A 71 10.39 0.44 21.11
C LYS A 71 9.70 -0.40 20.05
N VAL A 72 10.38 -0.58 18.91
CA VAL A 72 9.93 -1.43 17.80
C VAL A 72 10.60 -2.81 17.89
N GLY A 73 9.81 -3.86 17.77
CA GLY A 73 10.26 -5.26 17.80
C GLY A 73 9.88 -6.03 16.54
N LEU A 74 10.21 -7.33 16.54
CA LEU A 74 9.90 -8.26 15.45
C LEU A 74 9.22 -9.52 16.01
N ILE A 75 8.14 -9.92 15.36
CA ILE A 75 7.59 -11.29 15.43
C ILE A 75 7.98 -11.97 14.12
N GLY A 76 9.01 -12.82 14.18
CA GLY A 76 9.58 -13.45 13.01
C GLY A 76 8.70 -14.58 12.47
N HIS A 77 8.94 -14.94 11.20
CA HIS A 77 8.17 -15.95 10.49
C HIS A 77 8.20 -17.30 11.20
N GLU A 78 9.27 -17.64 11.92
CA GLU A 78 9.34 -18.86 12.73
C GLU A 78 8.28 -18.95 13.83
N ILE A 79 7.73 -17.82 14.29
CA ILE A 79 6.60 -17.78 15.21
C ILE A 79 5.29 -17.83 14.42
N VAL A 80 5.19 -17.05 13.34
CA VAL A 80 4.00 -16.97 12.49
C VAL A 80 3.63 -18.33 11.91
N SER A 81 4.63 -19.09 11.43
CA SER A 81 4.44 -20.43 10.87
C SER A 81 3.95 -21.47 11.87
N ARG A 82 3.95 -21.17 13.19
CA ARG A 82 3.40 -22.04 14.24
C ARG A 82 1.93 -21.77 14.54
N GLY A 83 1.32 -20.81 13.86
CA GLY A 83 -0.11 -20.51 13.96
C GLY A 83 -0.47 -19.42 14.97
N ALA A 84 -1.77 -19.08 15.01
CA ALA A 84 -2.27 -17.87 15.66
C ALA A 84 -1.98 -17.81 17.17
N THR A 85 -2.07 -18.94 17.87
CA THR A 85 -1.77 -19.01 19.31
C THR A 85 -0.30 -18.71 19.61
N ALA A 86 0.63 -19.16 18.76
CA ALA A 86 2.05 -18.83 18.93
C ALA A 86 2.32 -17.34 18.68
N VAL A 87 1.63 -16.76 17.69
CA VAL A 87 1.70 -15.31 17.40
C VAL A 87 1.14 -14.48 18.55
N GLU A 88 -0.01 -14.86 19.11
CA GLU A 88 -0.61 -14.22 20.28
C GLU A 88 0.32 -14.26 21.50
N ALA A 89 0.93 -15.43 21.77
CA ALA A 89 1.95 -15.56 22.80
C ALA A 89 3.19 -14.68 22.52
N GLY A 90 3.56 -14.56 21.24
CA GLY A 90 4.61 -13.65 20.76
C GLY A 90 4.29 -12.18 21.03
N PHE A 91 3.05 -11.75 20.76
CA PHE A 91 2.56 -10.40 21.09
C PHE A 91 2.64 -10.13 22.59
N ALA A 92 2.12 -11.05 23.41
CA ALA A 92 2.19 -10.93 24.86
C ALA A 92 3.64 -10.88 25.39
N GLY A 93 4.54 -11.67 24.81
CA GLY A 93 5.97 -11.64 25.12
C GLY A 93 6.64 -10.33 24.73
N ALA A 94 6.33 -9.80 23.54
CA ALA A 94 6.83 -8.51 23.07
C ALA A 94 6.39 -7.37 24.00
N THR A 95 5.10 -7.32 24.37
CA THR A 95 4.55 -6.34 25.31
C THR A 95 5.27 -6.38 26.65
N ARG A 96 5.49 -7.58 27.24
CA ARG A 96 6.25 -7.73 28.50
C ARG A 96 7.68 -7.21 28.41
N ASN A 97 8.31 -7.32 27.23
CA ASN A 97 9.65 -6.83 26.97
C ASN A 97 9.69 -5.33 26.58
N GLY A 98 8.58 -4.61 26.79
CA GLY A 98 8.45 -3.18 26.51
C GLY A 98 8.37 -2.82 25.04
N VAL A 99 8.19 -3.79 24.13
CA VAL A 99 7.90 -3.48 22.72
C VAL A 99 6.50 -2.89 22.64
N ARG A 100 6.39 -1.75 21.98
CA ARG A 100 5.12 -1.04 21.78
C ARG A 100 4.57 -1.24 20.36
N ILE A 101 5.47 -1.50 19.39
CA ILE A 101 5.10 -1.79 18.01
C ILE A 101 5.87 -3.02 17.53
N ALA A 102 5.18 -4.07 17.09
CA ALA A 102 5.85 -5.24 16.51
C ALA A 102 5.68 -5.28 14.99
N VAL A 103 6.80 -5.30 14.26
CA VAL A 103 6.80 -5.72 12.86
C VAL A 103 6.52 -7.22 12.83
N VAL A 104 5.64 -7.68 11.95
CA VAL A 104 5.27 -9.10 11.85
C VAL A 104 5.58 -9.60 10.46
N ASP A 105 6.41 -10.64 10.38
CA ASP A 105 6.74 -11.32 9.11
C ASP A 105 5.47 -11.92 8.48
N ALA A 106 5.38 -11.84 7.16
CA ALA A 106 4.35 -12.53 6.38
C ALA A 106 4.85 -12.66 4.94
N ILE A 107 4.98 -13.90 4.48
CA ILE A 107 5.45 -14.24 3.13
C ILE A 107 4.33 -14.66 2.19
N ASP A 108 3.19 -15.09 2.73
CA ASP A 108 1.99 -15.47 1.97
C ASP A 108 0.67 -15.02 2.64
N ASP A 109 -0.45 -15.29 1.97
CA ASP A 109 -1.78 -14.93 2.49
C ASP A 109 -2.21 -15.78 3.69
N THR A 110 -1.62 -16.97 3.88
CA THR A 110 -1.88 -17.83 5.04
C THR A 110 -1.32 -17.22 6.30
N ASP A 111 -0.12 -16.63 6.22
CA ASP A 111 0.46 -15.84 7.30
C ASP A 111 -0.45 -14.67 7.67
N LEU A 112 -0.94 -13.91 6.68
CA LEU A 112 -1.83 -12.77 6.94
C LEU A 112 -3.13 -13.17 7.66
N ARG A 113 -3.71 -14.33 7.30
CA ARG A 113 -4.86 -14.88 8.04
C ARG A 113 -4.50 -15.29 9.46
N THR A 114 -3.33 -15.91 9.63
CA THR A 114 -2.80 -16.32 10.94
C THR A 114 -2.61 -15.11 11.86
N ILE A 115 -2.00 -14.04 11.34
CA ILE A 115 -1.78 -12.79 12.07
C ILE A 115 -3.11 -12.12 12.37
N GLY A 116 -4.04 -12.06 11.40
CA GLY A 116 -5.37 -11.50 11.60
C GLY A 116 -6.11 -12.17 12.76
N ARG A 117 -6.09 -13.50 12.84
CA ARG A 117 -6.68 -14.26 13.95
C ARG A 117 -6.01 -13.95 15.29
N ALA A 118 -4.68 -13.91 15.33
CA ALA A 118 -3.92 -13.59 16.54
C ALA A 118 -4.14 -12.13 17.00
N ALA A 119 -4.43 -11.22 16.08
CA ALA A 119 -4.66 -9.82 16.35
C ALA A 119 -6.10 -9.51 16.80
N ARG A 120 -6.96 -10.52 16.99
CA ARG A 120 -8.38 -10.33 17.35
C ARG A 120 -8.60 -9.48 18.60
N SER A 121 -7.70 -9.55 19.58
CA SER A 121 -7.78 -8.80 20.84
C SER A 121 -7.13 -7.40 20.78
N LEU A 122 -6.44 -7.06 19.68
CA LEU A 122 -5.82 -5.74 19.53
C LEU A 122 -6.87 -4.70 19.15
N GLN A 123 -6.91 -3.59 19.90
CA GLN A 123 -7.77 -2.46 19.56
C GLN A 123 -7.22 -1.61 18.41
N LEU A 124 -5.90 -1.69 18.14
CA LEU A 124 -5.24 -1.02 17.03
C LEU A 124 -4.40 -2.03 16.24
N ILE A 125 -4.57 -2.03 14.92
CA ILE A 125 -3.79 -2.81 13.97
C ILE A 125 -3.29 -1.86 12.88
N THR A 126 -2.02 -1.93 12.50
CA THR A 126 -1.43 -1.09 11.45
C THR A 126 -0.75 -1.94 10.39
N GLY A 127 -0.81 -1.49 9.13
CA GLY A 127 -0.25 -2.25 8.01
C GLY A 127 -0.74 -1.76 6.66
N GLY A 128 -0.36 -2.50 5.62
CA GLY A 128 -0.93 -2.35 4.28
C GLY A 128 -2.32 -3.00 4.18
N SER A 129 -2.90 -3.07 2.98
CA SER A 129 -4.20 -3.74 2.79
C SER A 129 -4.17 -5.25 3.06
N GLY A 130 -3.00 -5.90 2.98
CA GLY A 130 -2.87 -7.34 3.20
C GLY A 130 -3.30 -7.79 4.61
N ILE A 131 -2.95 -7.04 5.66
CA ILE A 131 -3.32 -7.40 7.04
C ILE A 131 -4.83 -7.48 7.26
N ALA A 132 -5.61 -6.75 6.44
CA ALA A 132 -7.06 -6.77 6.51
C ALA A 132 -7.67 -8.10 6.02
N LEU A 133 -6.93 -8.95 5.29
CA LEU A 133 -7.43 -10.24 4.79
C LEU A 133 -7.91 -11.17 5.91
N GLY A 134 -7.21 -11.17 7.05
CA GLY A 134 -7.51 -12.04 8.19
C GLY A 134 -8.53 -11.46 9.20
N LEU A 135 -8.96 -10.20 9.04
CA LEU A 135 -9.80 -9.53 10.03
C LEU A 135 -11.30 -9.86 9.94
N PRO A 136 -11.93 -10.00 8.76
CA PRO A 136 -13.37 -10.24 8.67
C PRO A 136 -13.84 -11.49 9.43
N GLU A 137 -13.05 -12.57 9.41
CA GLU A 137 -13.33 -13.82 10.12
C GLU A 137 -13.48 -13.60 11.63
N ASN A 138 -12.75 -12.64 12.22
CA ASN A 138 -12.82 -12.33 13.67
C ASN A 138 -14.18 -11.79 14.12
N PHE A 139 -14.94 -11.21 13.18
CA PHE A 139 -16.25 -10.60 13.42
C PHE A 139 -17.39 -11.47 12.87
N GLY A 140 -17.10 -12.71 12.44
CA GLY A 140 -18.09 -13.61 11.86
C GLY A 140 -18.54 -13.23 10.45
N PHE A 141 -17.84 -12.31 9.78
CA PHE A 141 -18.13 -11.99 8.38
C PHE A 141 -17.68 -13.14 7.50
N GLN A 142 -18.62 -13.71 6.76
CA GLN A 142 -18.34 -14.68 5.72
C GLN A 142 -18.08 -13.95 4.41
N PRO A 143 -17.14 -14.44 3.56
CA PRO A 143 -17.02 -13.94 2.20
C PRO A 143 -18.39 -14.03 1.53
N LYS A 144 -19.00 -12.90 1.20
CA LYS A 144 -20.13 -12.91 0.26
C LYS A 144 -19.59 -13.45 -1.06
N SER A 145 -20.39 -14.21 -1.79
CA SER A 145 -20.06 -14.56 -3.18
C SER A 145 -19.58 -13.30 -3.91
N PRO A 146 -18.55 -13.39 -4.78
CA PRO A 146 -18.02 -12.24 -5.48
C PRO A 146 -19.18 -11.40 -6.00
N MET A 147 -19.17 -10.10 -5.67
CA MET A 147 -20.24 -9.17 -6.06
C MET A 147 -20.56 -9.41 -7.54
N GLN A 148 -21.73 -9.97 -7.82
CA GLN A 148 -22.09 -10.39 -9.18
C GLN A 148 -22.31 -9.20 -10.12
N GLY A 149 -22.33 -7.98 -9.60
CA GLY A 149 -22.35 -6.75 -10.38
C GLY A 149 -20.96 -6.17 -10.57
N ARG A 150 -20.48 -6.15 -11.82
CA ARG A 150 -19.50 -5.13 -12.23
C ARG A 150 -20.15 -3.76 -11.99
N TYR A 151 -19.38 -2.81 -11.49
CA TYR A 151 -19.81 -1.41 -11.51
C TYR A 151 -20.13 -1.04 -12.97
N ALA A 152 -21.40 -0.77 -13.26
CA ALA A 152 -21.82 -0.27 -14.55
C ALA A 152 -21.57 1.24 -14.56
N ALA A 153 -20.48 1.66 -15.20
CA ALA A 153 -20.23 3.07 -15.42
C ALA A 153 -21.41 3.68 -16.20
N PRO A 154 -21.82 4.92 -15.89
CA PRO A 154 -22.82 5.62 -16.69
C PRO A 154 -22.42 5.68 -18.17
N ASN A 155 -23.40 5.64 -19.07
CA ASN A 155 -23.15 5.89 -20.48
C ASN A 155 -22.61 7.31 -20.67
N GLY A 156 -21.56 7.46 -21.47
CA GLY A 156 -20.97 8.75 -21.74
C GLY A 156 -19.57 8.65 -22.33
N ARG A 157 -19.02 9.82 -22.69
CA ARG A 157 -17.64 9.92 -23.17
C ARG A 157 -16.66 9.66 -22.02
N THR A 158 -15.54 9.02 -22.34
CA THR A 158 -14.52 8.65 -21.36
C THR A 158 -13.24 9.44 -21.60
N VAL A 159 -12.55 9.80 -20.52
CA VAL A 159 -11.19 10.35 -20.56
C VAL A 159 -10.33 9.62 -19.54
N VAL A 160 -9.08 9.36 -19.87
CA VAL A 160 -8.08 8.80 -18.96
C VAL A 160 -7.19 9.95 -18.48
N ILE A 161 -7.03 10.08 -17.16
CA ILE A 161 -6.14 11.08 -16.56
C ILE A 161 -5.08 10.35 -15.74
N ALA A 162 -3.80 10.48 -16.14
CA ALA A 162 -2.68 9.77 -15.55
C ALA A 162 -1.63 10.74 -14.97
N GLY A 163 -1.64 10.89 -13.63
CA GLY A 163 -0.68 11.75 -12.92
C GLY A 163 0.57 11.04 -12.38
N SER A 164 0.55 9.71 -12.28
CA SER A 164 1.60 8.93 -11.59
C SER A 164 2.88 8.83 -12.41
N CYS A 165 4.03 9.03 -11.76
CA CYS A 165 5.36 8.83 -12.36
C CYS A 165 5.91 7.41 -12.14
N SER A 166 5.05 6.43 -11.85
CA SER A 166 5.49 5.05 -11.65
C SER A 166 5.92 4.39 -12.96
N ALA A 167 6.80 3.39 -12.87
CA ALA A 167 7.18 2.58 -14.02
C ALA A 167 5.98 1.86 -14.66
N ALA A 168 4.99 1.43 -13.86
CA ALA A 168 3.77 0.81 -14.35
C ALA A 168 2.93 1.80 -15.18
N THR A 169 2.72 3.03 -14.68
CA THR A 169 1.97 4.06 -15.39
C THR A 169 2.65 4.47 -16.69
N ARG A 170 3.99 4.62 -16.69
CA ARG A 170 4.74 4.87 -17.94
C ARG A 170 4.53 3.79 -18.99
N ARG A 171 4.54 2.51 -18.60
CA ARG A 171 4.24 1.40 -19.53
C ARG A 171 2.82 1.46 -20.06
N GLN A 172 1.83 1.74 -19.21
CA GLN A 172 0.43 1.89 -19.63
C GLN A 172 0.25 3.02 -20.65
N ILE A 173 0.93 4.16 -20.45
CA ILE A 173 0.92 5.29 -21.39
C ILE A 173 1.58 4.91 -22.73
N ALA A 174 2.70 4.16 -22.70
CA ALA A 174 3.36 3.68 -23.91
C ALA A 174 2.44 2.75 -24.73
N VAL A 175 1.76 1.80 -24.08
CA VAL A 175 0.76 0.92 -24.72
C VAL A 175 -0.38 1.73 -25.33
N ALA A 176 -0.90 2.73 -24.61
CA ALA A 176 -1.94 3.62 -25.14
C ALA A 176 -1.48 4.38 -26.38
N LYS A 177 -0.23 4.86 -26.37
CA LYS A 177 0.38 5.55 -27.51
C LYS A 177 0.51 4.63 -28.73
N GLU A 178 0.98 3.40 -28.52
CA GLU A 178 1.11 2.38 -29.58
C GLU A 178 -0.25 1.98 -30.16
N ALA A 179 -1.30 1.95 -29.34
CA ALA A 179 -2.67 1.70 -29.75
C ALA A 179 -3.32 2.88 -30.51
N GLY A 180 -2.61 3.99 -30.72
CA GLY A 180 -3.13 5.16 -31.44
C GLY A 180 -4.16 5.99 -30.66
N ILE A 181 -4.23 5.82 -29.33
CA ILE A 181 -5.10 6.64 -28.48
C ILE A 181 -4.66 8.11 -28.59
N PRO A 182 -5.58 9.10 -28.60
CA PRO A 182 -5.19 10.50 -28.51
C PRO A 182 -4.53 10.81 -27.17
N LEU A 183 -3.29 11.30 -27.18
CA LEU A 183 -2.53 11.62 -25.97
C LEU A 183 -2.26 13.13 -25.85
N LYS A 184 -2.45 13.68 -24.64
CA LYS A 184 -2.00 15.04 -24.27
C LYS A 184 -1.06 14.98 -23.07
N LYS A 185 0.23 15.26 -23.33
CA LYS A 185 1.20 15.48 -22.24
C LYS A 185 0.97 16.87 -21.65
N LEU A 186 0.86 16.95 -20.33
CA LEU A 186 0.77 18.21 -19.60
C LEU A 186 2.17 18.83 -19.47
N ASP A 187 2.28 20.08 -19.91
CA ASP A 187 3.46 20.91 -19.63
C ASP A 187 3.25 21.62 -18.29
N VAL A 188 3.81 21.04 -17.24
CA VAL A 188 3.71 21.56 -15.86
C VAL A 188 4.30 22.98 -15.77
N ARG A 189 5.30 23.34 -16.58
CA ARG A 189 5.87 24.68 -16.58
C ARG A 189 4.92 25.69 -17.20
N ALA A 190 4.28 25.33 -18.31
CA ALA A 190 3.26 26.17 -18.93
C ALA A 190 2.07 26.41 -17.99
N MET A 191 1.65 25.37 -17.25
CA MET A 191 0.59 25.51 -16.24
C MET A 191 0.99 26.44 -15.09
N ALA A 192 2.21 26.28 -14.54
CA ALA A 192 2.71 27.15 -13.48
C ALA A 192 2.83 28.62 -13.91
N GLN A 193 3.01 28.87 -15.21
CA GLN A 193 3.08 30.21 -15.81
C GLN A 193 1.70 30.74 -16.25
N GLY A 194 0.60 30.01 -16.02
CA GLY A 194 -0.74 30.38 -16.47
C GLY A 194 -0.94 30.36 -17.99
N LYS A 195 -0.02 29.73 -18.75
CA LYS A 195 -0.10 29.63 -20.21
C LYS A 195 -0.90 28.42 -20.70
N LEU A 196 -1.14 27.46 -19.81
CA LEU A 196 -1.99 26.31 -20.03
C LEU A 196 -2.94 26.17 -18.84
N ASP A 197 -4.24 26.23 -19.08
CA ASP A 197 -5.26 26.07 -18.05
C ASP A 197 -6.10 24.79 -18.24
N ALA A 198 -6.93 24.49 -17.24
CA ALA A 198 -7.79 23.32 -17.24
C ALA A 198 -8.85 23.37 -18.35
N ASN A 199 -9.34 24.56 -18.74
CA ASN A 199 -10.37 24.71 -19.77
C ASN A 199 -9.79 24.33 -21.14
N GLN A 200 -8.59 24.80 -21.47
CA GLN A 200 -7.90 24.47 -22.71
C GLN A 200 -7.64 22.95 -22.83
N ILE A 201 -7.28 22.30 -21.72
CA ILE A 201 -7.06 20.85 -21.67
C ILE A 201 -8.39 20.10 -21.85
N ALA A 202 -9.46 20.56 -21.20
CA ALA A 202 -10.79 19.96 -21.32
C ALA A 202 -11.35 20.11 -22.73
N SER A 203 -11.26 21.30 -23.33
CA SER A 203 -11.65 21.54 -24.73
C SER A 203 -10.93 20.60 -25.68
N TRP A 204 -9.61 20.44 -25.55
CA TRP A 204 -8.85 19.50 -26.37
C TRP A 204 -9.39 18.06 -26.28
N ALA A 205 -9.78 17.61 -25.08
CA ALA A 205 -10.36 16.28 -24.89
C ALA A 205 -11.76 16.17 -25.49
N CYS A 206 -12.60 17.20 -25.34
CA CYS A 206 -13.92 17.28 -25.93
C CYS A 206 -13.88 17.31 -27.47
N ASP A 207 -12.85 17.90 -28.07
CA ASP A 207 -12.71 18.00 -29.53
C ASP A 207 -12.25 16.69 -30.18
N GLN A 208 -11.83 15.69 -29.40
CA GLN A 208 -11.52 14.36 -29.94
C GLN A 208 -12.77 13.65 -30.47
N HIS A 209 -12.57 12.64 -31.32
CA HIS A 209 -13.66 11.81 -31.84
C HIS A 209 -14.59 11.32 -30.71
N PRO A 210 -15.92 11.29 -30.91
CA PRO A 210 -16.86 10.88 -29.86
C PRO A 210 -16.58 9.50 -29.24
N ASP A 211 -16.11 8.57 -30.08
CA ASP A 211 -15.76 7.20 -29.68
C ASP A 211 -14.31 7.05 -29.14
N ALA A 212 -13.51 8.12 -29.21
CA ALA A 212 -12.16 8.08 -28.66
C ALA A 212 -12.19 8.20 -27.12
N THR A 213 -11.22 7.55 -26.49
CA THR A 213 -10.94 7.70 -25.05
C THR A 213 -9.61 8.43 -24.88
N PRO A 214 -9.56 9.78 -24.98
CA PRO A 214 -8.32 10.52 -24.86
C PRO A 214 -7.62 10.29 -23.52
N LEU A 215 -6.28 10.30 -23.55
CA LEU A 215 -5.42 10.16 -22.38
C LEU A 215 -4.65 11.45 -22.14
N ILE A 216 -4.90 12.09 -20.99
CA ILE A 216 -4.16 13.25 -20.50
C ILE A 216 -3.18 12.77 -19.42
N TYR A 217 -1.90 13.14 -19.51
CA TYR A 217 -0.90 12.67 -18.56
C TYR A 217 0.16 13.70 -18.20
N SER A 218 0.69 13.63 -16.97
CA SER A 218 1.84 14.42 -16.51
C SER A 218 3.11 13.58 -16.28
N SER A 219 3.03 12.25 -16.46
CA SER A 219 4.15 11.34 -16.24
C SER A 219 5.36 11.73 -17.09
N ALA A 220 6.52 11.80 -16.44
CA ALA A 220 7.84 11.94 -17.06
C ALA A 220 8.59 10.61 -17.04
#